data_AF-A0AAE0RDI9-F1
#
_entry.id   AF-A0AAE0RDI9-F1
#
_cell.length_a   1.000
_cell.length_b   1.000
_cell.length_c   1.000
_cell.angle_alpha   90.00
_cell.angle_beta   90.00
_cell.angle_gamma   90.00
#
_symmetry.space_group_name_H-M   'P 1'
#
loop_
_entity.id
_entity.type
_entity.pdbx_description
1 polymer ?
#
loop_
_entity_poly.entity_id
_entity_poly.type
_entity_poly.pdbx_seq_one_letter_code
_entity_poly.pdbx_strand_id
1 'polypeptide(L)'
;MGRGSPIPPMLRPKIVEQYQKGVSQRKIAKSLKFSSSTVHNIIQRFRESGTISVRKGRGRKTILDARDLRALRRHCITYRNATVMENTTWAQEYFQKTLSVNTIHRAIRRRRLKLYRSKKKPYLNMIHLKWTVAKWKTVLWSDQSKFEVLFGKLGRHVIRTKEDKDNPSCYRRSVQKPASLMVWGCMSACGMGSLHIWKGTINAESSETEPVRIIYPSNISFTG
;
A
#
# COMPACT_ATOMS: atom_id res chain seq x y z
N MET A 1 42.51 -18.29 7.81
CA MET A 1 42.66 -18.24 6.34
C MET A 1 41.29 -18.34 5.69
N GLY A 2 40.74 -17.24 5.17
CA GLY A 2 39.48 -17.27 4.42
C GLY A 2 39.67 -18.02 3.09
N ARG A 3 38.69 -18.82 2.66
CA ARG A 3 38.72 -19.45 1.33
C ARG A 3 38.74 -18.35 0.27
N GLY A 4 39.59 -18.51 -0.75
CA GLY A 4 39.68 -17.57 -1.88
C GLY A 4 38.36 -17.44 -2.66
N SER A 5 38.31 -16.47 -3.57
CA SER A 5 37.11 -16.14 -4.34
C SER A 5 36.51 -17.37 -5.05
N PRO A 6 35.17 -17.50 -5.08
CA PRO A 6 34.52 -18.61 -5.78
C PRO A 6 34.90 -18.63 -7.26
N ILE A 7 35.14 -19.82 -7.81
CA ILE A 7 35.41 -19.97 -9.24
C ILE A 7 34.21 -19.44 -10.05
N PRO A 8 34.46 -18.63 -11.10
CA PRO A 8 33.43 -18.19 -12.03
C PRO A 8 32.56 -19.36 -12.53
N PRO A 9 31.22 -19.21 -12.56
CA PRO A 9 30.31 -20.30 -12.94
C PRO A 9 30.65 -20.97 -14.27
N MET A 10 31.17 -20.20 -15.23
CA MET A 10 31.53 -20.65 -16.58
C MET A 10 32.74 -21.57 -16.64
N LEU A 11 33.61 -21.57 -15.62
CA LEU A 11 34.85 -22.36 -15.62
C LEU A 11 34.65 -23.76 -15.05
N ARG A 12 33.58 -23.99 -14.28
CA ARG A 12 33.25 -25.30 -13.72
C ARG A 12 32.84 -26.32 -14.80
N PRO A 13 31.98 -25.99 -15.79
CA PRO A 13 31.69 -26.88 -16.91
C PRO A 13 32.95 -27.27 -17.69
N LYS A 14 33.86 -26.32 -17.94
CA LYS A 14 35.11 -26.60 -18.67
C LYS A 14 36.00 -27.62 -17.95
N ILE A 15 36.06 -27.57 -16.61
CA ILE A 15 36.78 -28.57 -15.79
C ILE A 15 36.17 -29.95 -15.97
N VAL A 16 34.83 -30.05 -15.93
CA VAL A 16 34.11 -31.32 -16.06
C VAL A 16 34.22 -31.88 -17.48
N GLU A 17 34.14 -31.02 -18.49
CA GLU A 17 34.29 -31.39 -19.90
C GLU A 17 35.70 -31.95 -20.19
N GLN A 18 36.76 -31.28 -19.73
CA GLN A 18 38.14 -31.79 -19.87
C GLN A 18 38.35 -33.11 -19.13
N TYR A 19 37.70 -33.28 -17.97
CA TYR A 19 37.73 -34.53 -17.23
C TYR A 19 37.02 -35.66 -17.98
N GLN A 20 35.86 -35.40 -18.58
CA GLN A 20 35.15 -36.37 -19.44
C GLN A 20 35.96 -36.76 -20.68
N LYS A 21 36.77 -35.85 -21.22
CA LYS A 21 37.73 -36.13 -22.31
C LYS A 21 38.97 -36.92 -21.87
N GLY A 22 39.04 -37.38 -20.62
CA GLY A 22 40.14 -38.20 -20.11
C GLY A 22 41.41 -37.42 -19.71
N VAL A 23 41.36 -36.09 -19.65
CA VAL A 23 42.52 -35.27 -19.25
C VAL A 23 42.78 -35.43 -17.74
N SER A 24 44.03 -35.64 -17.35
CA SER A 24 44.39 -35.79 -15.93
C SER A 24 44.10 -34.52 -15.12
N GLN A 25 43.63 -34.68 -13.87
CA GLN A 25 43.26 -33.55 -13.01
C GLN A 25 44.39 -32.54 -12.81
N ARG A 26 45.65 -33.02 -12.75
CA ARG A 26 46.85 -32.17 -12.63
C ARG A 26 47.08 -31.32 -13.88
N LYS A 27 46.82 -31.87 -15.07
CA LYS A 27 46.93 -31.15 -16.35
C LYS A 27 45.81 -30.11 -16.50
N ILE A 28 44.59 -30.45 -16.07
CA ILE A 28 43.45 -29.53 -15.98
C ILE A 28 43.80 -28.35 -15.06
N ALA A 29 44.27 -28.64 -13.84
CA ALA A 29 44.65 -27.63 -12.85
C ALA A 29 45.72 -26.66 -13.37
N LYS A 30 46.76 -27.18 -14.02
CA LYS A 30 47.84 -26.36 -14.61
C LYS A 30 47.33 -25.51 -15.79
N SER A 31 46.49 -26.08 -16.67
CA SER A 31 45.96 -25.37 -17.84
C SER A 31 45.00 -24.24 -17.49
N LEU A 32 44.15 -24.45 -16.48
CA LEU A 32 43.13 -23.49 -16.04
C LEU A 32 43.61 -22.60 -14.87
N LYS A 33 44.87 -22.74 -14.46
CA LYS A 33 45.50 -22.02 -13.33
C LYS A 33 44.70 -22.10 -12.02
N PHE A 34 44.15 -23.28 -11.73
CA PHE A 34 43.48 -23.57 -10.46
C PHE A 34 44.34 -24.46 -9.56
N SER A 35 44.09 -24.42 -8.24
CA SER A 35 44.72 -25.38 -7.33
C SER A 35 44.20 -26.80 -7.58
N SER A 36 45.10 -27.80 -7.45
CA SER A 36 44.75 -29.21 -7.62
C SER A 36 43.59 -29.65 -6.71
N SER A 37 43.54 -29.14 -5.48
CA SER A 37 42.46 -29.41 -4.53
C SER A 37 41.11 -28.90 -5.02
N THR A 38 41.08 -27.76 -5.70
CA THR A 38 39.85 -27.19 -6.23
C THR A 38 39.30 -28.01 -7.39
N VAL A 39 40.17 -28.42 -8.31
CA VAL A 39 39.81 -29.32 -9.43
C VAL A 39 39.32 -30.66 -8.91
N HIS A 40 40.04 -31.25 -7.95
CA HIS A 40 39.65 -32.49 -7.28
C HIS A 40 38.26 -32.39 -6.65
N ASN A 41 38.01 -31.37 -5.82
CA ASN A 41 36.73 -31.16 -5.14
C ASN A 41 35.55 -30.97 -6.12
N ILE A 42 35.79 -30.36 -7.28
CA ILE A 42 34.76 -30.19 -8.32
C ILE A 42 34.45 -31.53 -8.99
N ILE A 43 35.48 -32.29 -9.38
CA ILE A 43 35.32 -33.58 -10.04
C ILE A 43 34.70 -34.61 -9.09
N GLN A 44 35.15 -34.64 -7.82
CA GLN A 44 34.56 -35.50 -6.80
C GLN A 44 33.07 -35.20 -6.62
N ARG A 45 32.69 -33.93 -6.49
CA ARG A 45 31.28 -33.54 -6.40
C ARG A 45 30.49 -33.93 -7.64
N PHE A 46 31.08 -33.79 -8.83
CA PHE A 46 30.46 -34.21 -10.08
C PHE A 46 30.22 -35.72 -10.11
N ARG A 47 31.19 -36.53 -9.65
CA ARG A 47 31.04 -37.99 -9.52
C ARG A 47 29.93 -38.38 -8.54
N GLU A 48 29.83 -37.69 -7.41
CA GLU A 48 28.84 -38.01 -6.36
C GLU A 48 27.41 -37.58 -6.70
N SER A 49 27.23 -36.45 -7.39
CA SER A 49 25.91 -35.80 -7.51
C SER A 49 25.53 -35.34 -8.91
N GLY A 50 26.38 -35.58 -9.93
CA GLY A 50 26.14 -35.22 -11.33
C GLY A 50 25.99 -33.72 -11.62
N THR A 51 26.09 -32.87 -10.60
CA THR A 51 25.75 -31.45 -10.67
C THR A 51 26.99 -30.56 -10.62
N ILE A 52 27.08 -29.65 -11.58
CA ILE A 52 28.20 -28.72 -11.76
C ILE A 52 27.97 -27.42 -10.95
N SER A 53 26.72 -27.13 -10.62
CA SER A 53 26.29 -25.90 -9.94
C SER A 53 26.76 -25.84 -8.48
N VAL A 54 26.96 -24.61 -8.00
CA VAL A 54 27.25 -24.36 -6.59
C VAL A 54 25.96 -24.50 -5.80
N ARG A 55 25.96 -25.35 -4.76
CA ARG A 55 24.85 -25.40 -3.81
C ARG A 55 24.70 -24.04 -3.14
N LYS A 56 23.49 -23.49 -3.17
CA LYS A 56 23.17 -22.26 -2.44
C LYS A 56 23.40 -22.52 -0.95
N GLY A 57 24.14 -21.63 -0.30
CA GLY A 57 24.30 -21.69 1.14
C GLY A 57 22.95 -21.58 1.86
N ARG A 58 22.83 -22.22 3.02
CA ARG A 58 21.60 -22.23 3.84
C ARG A 58 21.18 -20.80 4.29
N GLY A 59 22.10 -19.84 4.21
CA GLY A 59 21.89 -18.46 4.64
C GLY A 59 21.84 -18.33 6.16
N ARG A 60 21.68 -17.10 6.64
CA ARG A 60 21.54 -16.81 8.08
C ARG A 60 20.16 -17.27 8.55
N LYS A 61 20.12 -17.99 9.68
CA LYS A 61 18.86 -18.35 10.34
C LYS A 61 18.07 -17.09 10.71
N THR A 62 16.76 -17.09 10.49
CA THR A 62 15.88 -16.00 10.88
C THR A 62 15.55 -16.06 12.37
N ILE A 63 15.35 -14.90 13.00
CA ILE A 63 14.99 -14.80 14.42
C ILE A 63 13.57 -15.37 14.67
N LEU A 64 12.66 -15.09 13.74
CA LEU A 64 11.30 -15.63 13.73
C LEU A 64 11.26 -16.93 12.93
N ASP A 65 10.62 -17.94 13.50
CA ASP A 65 10.40 -19.22 12.85
C ASP A 65 9.07 -19.26 12.06
N ALA A 66 8.71 -20.41 11.51
CA ALA A 66 7.47 -20.55 10.77
C ALA A 66 6.20 -20.43 11.65
N ARG A 67 6.27 -20.82 12.94
CA ARG A 67 5.16 -20.76 13.90
C ARG A 67 4.90 -19.32 14.32
N ASP A 68 5.96 -18.59 14.64
CA ASP A 68 5.92 -17.17 14.97
C ASP A 68 5.31 -16.37 13.82
N LEU A 69 5.75 -16.63 12.59
CA LEU A 69 5.22 -15.97 11.40
C LEU A 69 3.74 -16.27 11.13
N ARG A 70 3.24 -17.45 11.54
CA ARG A 70 1.81 -17.78 11.46
C ARG A 70 1.02 -17.05 12.55
N ALA A 71 1.53 -16.99 13.77
CA ALA A 71 0.91 -16.26 14.88
C ALA A 71 0.85 -14.76 14.59
N LEU A 72 1.96 -14.16 14.13
CA LEU A 72 2.03 -12.76 13.73
C LEU A 72 1.01 -12.43 12.63
N ARG A 73 0.92 -13.28 11.59
CA ARG A 73 -0.08 -13.07 10.53
C ARG A 73 -1.51 -13.09 11.08
N ARG A 74 -1.83 -14.01 12.00
CA ARG A 74 -3.16 -14.06 12.63
C ARG A 74 -3.44 -12.79 13.42
N HIS A 75 -2.49 -12.37 14.27
CA HIS A 75 -2.61 -11.16 15.06
C HIS A 75 -2.86 -9.91 14.19
N CYS A 76 -2.07 -9.70 13.13
CA CYS A 76 -2.27 -8.56 12.22
C CYS A 76 -3.62 -8.61 11.48
N ILE A 77 -4.21 -9.78 11.26
CA ILE A 77 -5.54 -9.91 10.64
C ILE A 77 -6.63 -9.62 11.67
N THR A 78 -6.50 -10.06 12.91
CA THR A 78 -7.47 -9.75 13.97
C THR A 78 -7.46 -8.25 14.29
N TYR A 79 -6.28 -7.66 14.44
CA TYR A 79 -6.09 -6.26 14.82
C TYR A 79 -5.58 -5.43 13.63
N ARG A 80 -6.41 -5.29 12.58
CA ARG A 80 -6.04 -4.65 11.30
C ARG A 80 -5.59 -3.20 11.42
N ASN A 81 -6.00 -2.51 12.46
CA ASN A 81 -5.71 -1.10 12.68
C ASN A 81 -4.45 -0.88 13.54
N ALA A 82 -3.84 -1.95 14.06
CA ALA A 82 -2.67 -1.85 14.91
C ALA A 82 -1.45 -1.33 14.12
N THR A 83 -0.68 -0.43 14.74
CA THR A 83 0.54 0.10 14.15
C THR A 83 1.65 -0.96 14.09
N VAL A 84 2.67 -0.77 13.25
CA VAL A 84 3.82 -1.70 13.20
C VAL A 84 4.52 -1.77 14.55
N MET A 85 4.53 -0.66 15.30
CA MET A 85 5.11 -0.57 16.64
C MET A 85 4.31 -1.40 17.65
N GLU A 86 2.98 -1.26 17.70
CA GLU A 86 2.12 -2.10 18.54
C GLU A 86 2.26 -3.60 18.22
N ASN A 87 2.27 -3.93 16.92
CA ASN A 87 2.54 -5.31 16.48
C ASN A 87 3.94 -5.80 16.91
N THR A 88 4.90 -4.89 17.07
CA THR A 88 6.26 -5.22 17.54
C THR A 88 6.26 -5.47 19.03
N THR A 89 5.66 -4.58 19.83
CA THR A 89 5.51 -4.77 21.28
C THR A 89 4.83 -6.09 21.60
N TRP A 90 3.68 -6.37 20.96
CA TRP A 90 2.98 -7.63 21.10
C TRP A 90 3.87 -8.83 20.72
N ALA A 91 4.61 -8.74 19.60
CA ALA A 91 5.46 -9.84 19.16
C ALA A 91 6.65 -10.09 20.11
N GLN A 92 7.20 -9.05 20.72
CA GLN A 92 8.28 -9.18 21.71
C GLN A 92 7.78 -9.89 22.96
N GLU A 93 6.61 -9.49 23.48
CA GLU A 93 5.98 -10.10 24.64
C GLU A 93 5.56 -11.56 24.36
N TYR A 94 4.89 -11.79 23.22
CA TYR A 94 4.32 -13.09 22.89
C TYR A 94 5.39 -14.12 22.49
N PHE A 95 6.44 -13.72 21.76
CA PHE A 95 7.51 -14.63 21.36
C PHE A 95 8.69 -14.64 22.32
N GLN A 96 8.74 -13.72 23.30
CA GLN A 96 9.87 -13.51 24.22
C GLN A 96 11.21 -13.34 23.48
N LYS A 97 11.19 -12.56 22.39
CA LYS A 97 12.36 -12.31 21.53
C LYS A 97 12.60 -10.82 21.38
N THR A 98 13.87 -10.43 21.32
CA THR A 98 14.24 -9.05 20.96
C THR A 98 14.03 -8.83 19.47
N LEU A 99 13.02 -8.04 19.12
CA LEU A 99 12.60 -7.81 17.74
C LEU A 99 12.60 -6.31 17.48
N SER A 100 13.30 -5.89 16.43
CA SER A 100 13.18 -4.52 15.95
C SER A 100 11.91 -4.33 15.13
N VAL A 101 11.40 -3.11 15.10
CA VAL A 101 10.26 -2.70 14.26
C VAL A 101 10.48 -3.11 12.79
N ASN A 102 11.71 -2.94 12.29
CA ASN A 102 12.09 -3.36 10.93
C ASN A 102 12.00 -4.87 10.70
N THR A 103 12.29 -5.68 11.72
CA THR A 103 12.17 -7.14 11.64
C THR A 103 10.71 -7.54 11.46
N ILE A 104 9.82 -6.97 12.26
CA ILE A 104 8.37 -7.20 12.18
C ILE A 104 7.82 -6.69 10.86
N HIS A 105 8.21 -5.50 10.42
CA HIS A 105 7.78 -4.95 9.15
C HIS A 105 8.18 -5.83 7.96
N ARG A 106 9.41 -6.35 7.95
CA ARG A 106 9.86 -7.34 6.94
C ARG A 106 9.08 -8.65 7.05
N ALA A 107 8.79 -9.12 8.26
CA ALA A 107 8.02 -10.33 8.49
C ALA A 107 6.58 -10.21 7.95
N ILE A 108 5.89 -9.09 8.21
CA ILE A 108 4.55 -8.77 7.68
C ILE A 108 4.56 -8.84 6.15
N ARG A 109 5.53 -8.19 5.50
CA ARG A 109 5.68 -8.20 4.03
C ARG A 109 5.97 -9.60 3.48
N ARG A 110 6.84 -10.38 4.12
CA ARG A 110 7.10 -11.79 3.75
C ARG A 110 5.84 -12.66 3.84
N ARG A 111 4.91 -12.30 4.72
CA ARG A 111 3.59 -12.94 4.84
C ARG A 111 2.55 -12.35 3.89
N ARG A 112 2.96 -11.60 2.85
CA ARG A 112 2.07 -11.01 1.84
C ARG A 112 1.01 -10.07 2.41
N LEU A 113 1.28 -9.47 3.57
CA LEU A 113 0.48 -8.39 4.12
C LEU A 113 1.14 -7.06 3.71
N LYS A 114 0.31 -6.11 3.31
CA LYS A 114 0.72 -4.77 2.90
C LYS A 114 -0.06 -3.75 3.72
N LEU A 115 0.60 -2.66 4.05
CA LEU A 115 -0.03 -1.54 4.75
C LEU A 115 -0.72 -0.67 3.70
N TYR A 116 -2.02 -0.46 3.88
CA TYR A 116 -2.83 0.42 3.05
C TYR A 116 -3.49 1.48 3.93
N ARG A 117 -3.82 2.63 3.34
CA ARG A 117 -4.68 3.60 4.00
C ARG A 117 -6.10 3.01 4.10
N SER A 118 -6.69 3.06 5.28
CA SER A 118 -8.08 2.66 5.47
C SER A 118 -8.99 3.58 4.64
N LYS A 119 -9.99 3.01 3.97
CA LYS A 119 -10.98 3.78 3.22
C LYS A 119 -11.94 4.43 4.21
N LYS A 120 -12.16 5.75 4.07
CA LYS A 120 -13.24 6.43 4.78
C LYS A 120 -14.55 6.04 4.13
N LYS A 121 -15.48 5.49 4.91
CA LYS A 121 -16.85 5.23 4.49
C LYS A 121 -17.77 5.84 5.56
N PRO A 122 -18.77 6.63 5.18
CA PRO A 122 -19.76 7.10 6.15
C PRO A 122 -20.46 5.87 6.75
N TYR A 123 -20.69 5.91 8.06
CA TYR A 123 -21.50 4.89 8.73
C TYR A 123 -22.93 5.04 8.24
N LEU A 124 -23.46 3.99 7.61
CA LEU A 124 -24.84 3.98 7.13
C LEU A 124 -25.73 3.46 8.25
N ASN A 125 -26.71 4.26 8.66
CA ASN A 125 -27.75 3.80 9.58
C ASN A 125 -28.64 2.79 8.85
N MET A 126 -28.85 1.61 9.45
CA MET A 126 -29.59 0.49 8.84
C MET A 126 -31.12 0.73 8.72
N ILE A 127 -31.61 1.89 9.15
CA ILE A 127 -33.04 2.22 9.32
C ILE A 127 -33.80 2.13 7.98
N HIS A 128 -33.17 2.51 6.87
CA HIS A 128 -33.83 2.56 5.55
C HIS A 128 -33.63 1.30 4.70
N LEU A 129 -32.96 0.25 5.22
CA LEU A 129 -32.71 -1.00 4.46
C LEU A 129 -33.98 -1.76 4.10
N LYS A 130 -35.06 -1.62 4.88
CA LYS A 130 -36.34 -2.31 4.67
C LYS A 130 -37.37 -1.47 3.91
N TRP A 131 -37.00 -0.30 3.40
CA TRP A 131 -37.95 0.57 2.70
C TRP A 131 -38.31 0.01 1.33
N THR A 132 -39.61 -0.04 1.04
CA THR A 132 -40.14 -0.46 -0.26
C THR A 132 -39.94 0.66 -1.30
N VAL A 133 -40.01 0.30 -2.58
CA VAL A 133 -39.91 1.29 -3.69
C VAL A 133 -40.96 2.39 -3.55
N ALA A 134 -42.18 2.06 -3.13
CA ALA A 134 -43.25 3.04 -2.89
C ALA A 134 -42.85 4.07 -1.82
N LYS A 135 -42.24 3.61 -0.71
CA LYS A 135 -41.75 4.49 0.35
C LYS A 135 -40.56 5.33 -0.08
N TRP A 136 -39.71 4.83 -0.98
CA TRP A 136 -38.65 5.64 -1.58
C TRP A 136 -39.17 6.73 -2.51
N LYS A 137 -40.30 6.49 -3.21
CA LYS A 137 -40.90 7.48 -4.11
C LYS A 137 -41.44 8.71 -3.38
N THR A 138 -41.75 8.61 -2.09
CA THR A 138 -42.25 9.73 -1.28
C THR A 138 -41.14 10.58 -0.65
N VAL A 139 -39.87 10.24 -0.86
CA VAL A 139 -38.74 10.94 -0.24
C VAL A 139 -38.31 12.12 -1.10
N LEU A 140 -38.21 13.29 -0.47
CA LEU A 140 -37.49 14.43 -1.03
C LEU A 140 -36.08 14.45 -0.42
N TRP A 141 -35.06 14.34 -1.26
CA TRP A 141 -33.68 14.51 -0.86
C TRP A 141 -33.29 15.96 -1.10
N SER A 142 -32.73 16.63 -0.10
CA SER A 142 -32.12 17.95 -0.25
C SER A 142 -30.71 17.93 0.31
N ASP A 143 -29.77 18.60 -0.34
CA ASP A 143 -28.41 18.74 0.17
C ASP A 143 -27.80 20.10 -0.19
N GLN A 144 -26.78 20.48 0.57
CA GLN A 144 -25.95 21.66 0.32
C GLN A 144 -24.56 21.19 -0.11
N SER A 145 -24.21 21.48 -1.36
CA SER A 145 -22.90 21.14 -1.91
C SER A 145 -22.06 22.39 -2.12
N LYS A 146 -20.85 22.37 -1.55
CA LYS A 146 -19.84 23.41 -1.74
C LYS A 146 -18.94 23.07 -2.92
N PHE A 147 -18.96 23.90 -3.95
CA PHE A 147 -18.09 23.83 -5.12
C PHE A 147 -16.94 24.83 -4.99
N GLU A 148 -15.71 24.35 -4.97
CA GLU A 148 -14.52 25.21 -4.93
C GLU A 148 -14.23 25.73 -6.35
N VAL A 149 -14.25 27.06 -6.55
CA VAL A 149 -14.05 27.72 -7.86
C VAL A 149 -12.57 27.76 -8.25
N LEU A 150 -11.67 27.72 -7.27
CA LEU A 150 -10.23 27.77 -7.48
C LEU A 150 -9.54 26.48 -7.00
N PHE A 151 -8.89 25.82 -7.96
CA PHE A 151 -7.94 24.70 -7.86
C PHE A 151 -8.43 23.45 -7.13
N GLY A 152 -8.63 22.38 -7.89
CA GLY A 152 -8.82 21.04 -7.36
C GLY A 152 -7.74 20.65 -6.32
N LYS A 153 -8.17 19.87 -5.33
CA LYS A 153 -7.38 19.30 -4.21
C LYS A 153 -6.24 18.37 -4.64
N LEU A 154 -5.86 18.36 -5.92
CA LEU A 154 -4.66 17.70 -6.38
C LEU A 154 -3.47 18.54 -5.92
N GLY A 155 -2.81 18.09 -4.86
CA GLY A 155 -1.52 18.61 -4.45
C GLY A 155 -0.54 18.50 -5.61
N ARG A 156 -0.21 19.62 -6.27
CA ARG A 156 0.89 19.64 -7.23
C ARG A 156 2.16 19.32 -6.44
N HIS A 157 2.85 18.26 -6.84
CA HIS A 157 4.17 17.96 -6.30
C HIS A 157 5.14 19.01 -6.85
N VAL A 158 5.99 19.54 -5.98
CA VAL A 158 7.09 20.43 -6.36
C VAL A 158 8.36 19.58 -6.35
N ILE A 159 9.15 19.65 -7.42
CA ILE A 159 10.48 19.03 -7.47
C ILE A 159 11.45 20.03 -6.84
N ARG A 160 12.12 19.65 -5.74
CA ARG A 160 13.05 20.50 -5.01
C ARG A 160 14.13 19.69 -4.29
N THR A 161 15.27 20.31 -4.02
CA THR A 161 16.28 19.77 -3.10
C THR A 161 15.90 20.06 -1.63
N LYS A 162 16.72 19.63 -0.66
CA LYS A 162 16.44 19.86 0.77
C LYS A 162 16.63 21.34 1.12
N GLU A 163 17.58 21.98 0.46
CA GLU A 163 18.01 23.37 0.59
C GLU A 163 16.97 24.32 -0.02
N ASP A 164 16.31 23.90 -1.11
CA ASP A 164 15.27 24.68 -1.80
C ASP A 164 13.92 24.75 -1.05
N LYS A 165 13.86 24.28 0.20
CA LYS A 165 12.60 24.21 0.97
C LYS A 165 11.91 25.57 1.05
N ASP A 166 12.69 26.63 1.23
CA ASP A 166 12.16 27.97 1.47
C ASP A 166 12.18 28.86 0.21
N ASN A 167 12.51 28.29 -0.95
CA ASN A 167 12.48 28.99 -2.22
C ASN A 167 11.02 29.38 -2.58
N PRO A 168 10.71 30.66 -2.89
CA PRO A 168 9.37 31.09 -3.23
C PRO A 168 8.71 30.32 -4.39
N SER A 169 9.50 29.84 -5.34
CA SER A 169 9.04 29.00 -6.46
C SER A 169 8.55 27.60 -6.02
N CYS A 170 8.97 27.15 -4.83
CA CYS A 170 8.59 25.88 -4.24
C CYS A 170 7.34 25.96 -3.35
N TYR A 171 6.81 27.16 -3.11
CA TYR A 171 5.56 27.36 -2.40
C TYR A 171 4.37 27.32 -3.35
N ARG A 172 3.35 26.54 -2.96
CA ARG A 172 2.02 26.68 -3.55
C ARG A 172 1.32 27.85 -2.86
N ARG A 173 0.89 28.85 -3.64
CA ARG A 173 0.01 29.91 -3.12
C ARG A 173 -1.29 29.27 -2.62
N SER A 174 -1.51 29.35 -1.31
CA SER A 174 -2.72 28.88 -0.65
C SER A 174 -3.45 30.09 -0.10
N VAL A 175 -4.72 30.25 -0.45
CA VAL A 175 -5.60 31.21 0.20
C VAL A 175 -6.32 30.52 1.35
N GLN A 176 -6.47 31.20 2.49
CA GLN A 176 -7.10 30.61 3.69
C GLN A 176 -8.56 30.21 3.44
N LYS A 177 -9.26 30.97 2.58
CA LYS A 177 -10.64 30.72 2.17
C LYS A 177 -10.69 30.74 0.64
N PRO A 178 -10.55 29.59 -0.04
CA PRO A 178 -10.71 29.54 -1.49
C PRO A 178 -12.12 30.00 -1.87
N ALA A 179 -12.23 30.76 -2.97
CA ALA A 179 -13.52 31.12 -3.52
C ALA A 179 -14.32 29.84 -3.79
N SER A 180 -15.53 29.78 -3.27
CA SER A 180 -16.41 28.63 -3.39
C SER A 180 -17.85 29.06 -3.55
N LEU A 181 -18.57 28.38 -4.42
CA LEU A 181 -20.01 28.52 -4.59
C LEU A 181 -20.70 27.47 -3.73
N MET A 182 -21.65 27.91 -2.92
CA MET A 182 -22.54 27.00 -2.23
C MET A 182 -23.80 26.87 -3.06
N VAL A 183 -24.21 25.63 -3.30
CA VAL A 183 -25.39 25.32 -4.09
C VAL A 183 -26.30 24.44 -3.25
N TRP A 184 -27.55 24.85 -3.12
CA TRP A 184 -28.61 24.02 -2.56
C TRP A 184 -29.44 23.42 -3.70
N GLY A 185 -29.86 22.18 -3.53
CA GLY A 185 -30.80 21.56 -4.45
C GLY A 185 -31.57 20.45 -3.78
N CYS A 186 -32.68 20.08 -4.39
CA CYS A 186 -33.45 18.92 -3.99
C CYS A 186 -33.77 18.02 -5.19
N MET A 187 -34.08 16.76 -4.91
CA MET A 187 -34.52 15.79 -5.90
C MET A 187 -35.53 14.84 -5.26
N SER A 188 -36.41 14.26 -6.08
CA SER A 188 -37.37 13.23 -5.69
C SER A 188 -37.42 12.15 -6.77
N ALA A 189 -38.27 11.13 -6.59
CA ALA A 189 -38.49 10.13 -7.63
C ALA A 189 -39.11 10.68 -8.93
N CYS A 190 -39.69 11.88 -8.88
CA CYS A 190 -40.27 12.54 -10.06
C CYS A 190 -39.24 13.37 -10.85
N GLY A 191 -38.04 13.60 -10.29
CA GLY A 191 -36.99 14.35 -10.96
C GLY A 191 -36.19 15.27 -10.05
N MET A 192 -35.39 16.13 -10.66
CA MET A 192 -34.61 17.18 -9.98
C MET A 192 -35.51 18.40 -9.70
N GLY A 193 -35.48 18.90 -8.47
CA GLY A 193 -36.09 20.17 -8.10
C GLY A 193 -35.20 21.37 -8.43
N SER A 194 -35.63 22.57 -8.09
CA SER A 194 -34.89 23.80 -8.39
C SER A 194 -33.51 23.83 -7.69
N LEU A 195 -32.49 24.22 -8.46
CA LEU A 195 -31.14 24.45 -7.95
C LEU A 195 -30.98 25.93 -7.57
N HIS A 196 -30.55 26.20 -6.34
CA HIS A 196 -30.34 27.55 -5.85
C HIS A 196 -28.87 27.81 -5.55
N ILE A 197 -28.30 28.82 -6.22
CA ILE A 197 -26.92 29.27 -5.97
C ILE A 197 -26.96 30.32 -4.88
N TRP A 198 -26.38 30.01 -3.73
CA TRP A 198 -26.31 30.95 -2.63
C TRP A 198 -25.24 32.01 -2.89
N LYS A 199 -25.64 33.28 -2.88
CA LYS A 199 -24.74 34.43 -3.06
C LYS A 199 -24.44 35.08 -1.70
N GLY A 200 -23.57 34.43 -0.89
CA GLY A 200 -23.16 34.99 0.42
C GLY A 200 -22.47 33.99 1.36
N THR A 201 -22.17 34.44 2.58
CA THR A 201 -21.71 33.56 3.68
C THR A 201 -22.94 33.08 4.44
N ILE A 202 -23.07 31.78 4.70
CA ILE A 202 -24.21 31.23 5.45
C ILE A 202 -24.06 31.62 6.93
N ASN A 203 -25.01 32.39 7.44
CA ASN A 203 -25.23 32.59 8.87
C ASN A 203 -26.45 31.78 9.30
N ALA A 204 -26.51 31.32 10.56
CA ALA A 204 -27.57 30.42 11.04
C ALA A 204 -29.01 30.94 10.80
N GLU A 205 -29.21 32.26 10.85
CA GLU A 205 -30.52 32.90 10.60
C GLU A 205 -30.96 32.82 9.13
N SER A 206 -30.00 32.81 8.19
CA SER A 206 -30.28 32.79 6.75
C SER A 206 -30.64 31.40 6.20
N SER A 207 -30.29 30.34 6.94
CA SER A 207 -30.63 28.96 6.59
C SER A 207 -32.09 28.57 6.88
N GLU A 208 -32.79 29.30 7.75
CA GLU A 208 -34.17 28.97 8.14
C GLU A 208 -35.22 29.65 7.25
N THR A 209 -34.90 30.81 6.65
CA THR A 209 -35.88 31.65 5.96
C THR A 209 -36.04 31.37 4.46
N GLU A 210 -34.97 30.94 3.77
CA GLU A 210 -35.02 30.71 2.31
C GLU A 210 -35.54 29.33 1.85
N PRO A 211 -35.26 28.18 2.49
CA PRO A 211 -35.72 26.90 1.96
C PRO A 211 -37.24 26.77 1.99
N VAL A 212 -37.94 27.44 2.92
CA VAL A 212 -39.41 27.41 3.00
C VAL A 212 -40.06 28.11 1.80
N ARG A 213 -39.45 29.18 1.28
CA ARG A 213 -39.94 29.89 0.07
C ARG A 213 -39.65 29.15 -1.24
N ILE A 214 -38.60 28.32 -1.27
CA ILE A 214 -38.17 27.59 -2.48
C ILE A 214 -38.86 26.23 -2.59
N ILE A 215 -39.19 25.58 -1.46
CA ILE A 215 -39.89 24.29 -1.43
C ILE A 215 -41.39 24.45 -1.73
N TYR A 216 -41.98 25.61 -1.43
CA TYR A 216 -43.38 25.94 -1.76
C TYR A 216 -43.47 27.24 -2.56
N PRO A 217 -43.15 27.25 -3.87
CA PRO A 217 -43.71 28.27 -4.74
C PRO A 217 -45.23 28.10 -4.71
N SER A 218 -45.97 29.19 -4.55
CA SER A 218 -47.41 29.27 -4.29
C SER A 218 -48.35 28.64 -5.33
N ASN A 219 -47.88 27.78 -6.25
CA ASN A 219 -48.61 27.26 -7.41
C ASN A 219 -48.25 25.80 -7.75
N ILE A 220 -48.39 24.86 -6.81
CA ILE A 220 -48.59 23.44 -7.16
C ILE A 220 -49.97 23.03 -6.64
N SER A 221 -50.99 23.30 -7.45
CA SER A 221 -52.31 22.71 -7.30
C SER A 221 -52.20 21.20 -7.55
N PHE A 222 -52.25 20.41 -6.49
CA PHE A 222 -52.63 19.00 -6.59
C PHE A 222 -54.13 18.96 -6.91
N THR A 223 -54.48 18.86 -8.19
CA THR A 223 -55.79 18.35 -8.59
C THR A 223 -55.75 16.83 -8.46
N GLY A 224 -56.62 16.30 -7.60
CA GLY A 224 -56.84 14.86 -7.42
C GLY A 224 -57.57 14.21 -8.58
#